data_AF-A0A540W4Y6-F1
#
_entry.id   AF-A0A540W4Y6-F1
#
_cell.length_a   1.000
_cell.length_b   1.000
_cell.length_c   1.000
_cell.angle_alpha   90.00
_cell.angle_beta   90.00
_cell.angle_gamma   90.00
#
_symmetry.space_group_name_H-M   'P 1'
#
loop_
_entity.id
_entity.type
_entity.pdbx_description
1 polymer ?
#
loop_
_entity_poly.entity_id
_entity_poly.type
_entity_poly.pdbx_seq_one_letter_code
_entity_poly.pdbx_strand_id
1 'polypeptide(L)'
;MGNREDLLAGAAQCLKEKGWARTTVRDIAAAAGVNHAAIGYHFGSRDALLTAAFVRAMDEWGQDLGAALAAALDPAVDDSGQYQELWRQMLTSFADTRKLWLASVEAFVQAEYDPALRELLLDAQRQGRRGLAAALLKVPEETVDESAARTVGAVQNALLVGMFTQWLMDPEGAPTAEEVLAGLRALGRLAGN
;
A
#
# COMPACT_ATOMS: atom_id res chain seq x y z
N MET A 1 -18.95 19.71 -3.01
CA MET A 1 -17.51 19.36 -3.11
C MET A 1 -16.82 20.53 -3.78
N GLY A 2 -15.66 20.95 -3.28
CA GLY A 2 -14.92 22.07 -3.85
C GLY A 2 -13.96 21.60 -4.94
N ASN A 3 -13.51 22.54 -5.78
CA ASN A 3 -12.56 22.28 -6.87
C ASN A 3 -11.31 21.51 -6.40
N ARG A 4 -10.89 21.68 -5.14
CA ARG A 4 -9.73 20.95 -4.57
C ARG A 4 -10.02 19.46 -4.37
N GLU A 5 -11.18 19.10 -3.82
CA GLU A 5 -11.56 17.68 -3.64
C GLU A 5 -11.79 16.99 -4.99
N ASP A 6 -12.43 17.68 -5.93
CA ASP A 6 -12.71 17.14 -7.27
C ASP A 6 -11.42 16.87 -8.04
N LEU A 7 -10.43 17.76 -7.92
CA LEU A 7 -9.09 17.57 -8.48
C LEU A 7 -8.38 16.35 -7.88
N LEU A 8 -8.46 16.12 -6.57
CA LEU A 8 -7.88 14.93 -5.94
C LEU A 8 -8.55 13.65 -6.42
N ALA A 9 -9.89 13.65 -6.54
CA ALA A 9 -10.64 12.51 -7.06
C ALA A 9 -10.29 12.21 -8.52
N GLY A 10 -10.29 13.23 -9.39
CA GLY A 10 -9.91 13.08 -10.79
C GLY A 10 -8.45 12.64 -10.99
N ALA A 11 -7.53 13.15 -10.17
CA ALA A 11 -6.14 12.73 -10.19
C ALA A 11 -5.96 11.28 -9.73
N ALA A 12 -6.64 10.85 -8.66
CA ALA A 12 -6.61 9.47 -8.20
C ALA A 12 -7.17 8.50 -9.25
N GLN A 13 -8.24 8.88 -9.95
CA GLN A 13 -8.77 8.11 -11.08
C GLN A 13 -7.74 8.00 -12.21
N CYS A 14 -7.12 9.11 -12.60
CA CYS A 14 -6.10 9.13 -13.64
C CYS A 14 -4.88 8.26 -13.28
N LEU A 15 -4.43 8.27 -12.02
CA LEU A 15 -3.36 7.38 -11.56
C LEU A 15 -3.73 5.91 -11.75
N LYS A 16 -4.94 5.51 -11.34
CA LYS A 16 -5.42 4.11 -11.47
C LYS A 16 -5.55 3.69 -12.94
N GLU A 17 -5.99 4.57 -13.83
CA GLU A 17 -6.26 4.23 -15.23
C GLU A 17 -5.04 4.36 -16.14
N LYS A 18 -4.26 5.43 -15.98
CA LYS A 18 -3.19 5.82 -16.89
C LYS A 18 -1.80 5.64 -16.29
N GLY A 19 -1.68 5.63 -14.96
CA GLY A 19 -0.39 5.71 -14.27
C GLY A 19 0.16 7.14 -14.21
N TRP A 20 1.21 7.32 -13.44
CA TRP A 20 1.90 8.58 -13.19
C TRP A 20 2.43 9.20 -14.48
N ALA A 21 3.19 8.43 -15.25
CA ALA A 21 3.95 8.92 -16.41
C ALA A 21 3.04 9.40 -17.56
N ARG A 22 1.88 8.78 -17.75
CA ARG A 22 0.96 9.10 -18.85
C ARG A 22 -0.16 10.07 -18.47
N THR A 23 -0.29 10.43 -17.19
CA THR A 23 -1.34 11.35 -16.74
C THR A 23 -0.95 12.80 -17.04
N THR A 24 -1.81 13.54 -17.75
CA THR A 24 -1.60 14.96 -18.07
C THR A 24 -2.52 15.89 -17.28
N VAL A 25 -2.19 17.19 -17.26
CA VAL A 25 -3.04 18.24 -16.66
C VAL A 25 -4.46 18.25 -17.26
N ARG A 26 -4.57 18.00 -18.58
CA ARG A 26 -5.86 17.95 -19.27
C ARG A 26 -6.68 16.74 -18.86
N ASP A 27 -6.04 15.60 -18.65
CA ASP A 27 -6.72 14.39 -18.17
C ASP A 27 -7.34 14.62 -16.79
N ILE A 28 -6.55 15.18 -15.87
CA ILE A 28 -7.01 15.44 -14.50
C ILE A 28 -8.15 16.46 -14.51
N ALA A 29 -8.00 17.57 -15.24
CA ALA A 29 -9.03 18.61 -15.32
C ALA A 29 -10.34 18.06 -15.92
N ALA A 30 -10.25 17.21 -16.94
CA ALA A 30 -11.40 16.55 -17.55
C ALA A 30 -12.07 15.57 -16.57
N ALA A 31 -11.30 14.74 -15.87
CA ALA A 31 -11.81 13.79 -14.88
C ALA A 31 -12.47 14.49 -13.68
N ALA A 32 -11.91 15.63 -13.26
CA ALA A 32 -12.43 16.44 -12.15
C ALA A 32 -13.59 17.36 -12.57
N GLY A 33 -13.85 17.55 -13.87
CA GLY A 33 -14.88 18.47 -14.34
C GLY A 33 -14.58 19.95 -14.06
N VAL A 34 -13.31 20.33 -13.92
CA VAL A 34 -12.88 21.70 -13.57
C VAL A 34 -11.94 22.30 -14.60
N ASN A 35 -11.70 23.61 -14.51
CA ASN A 35 -10.71 24.30 -15.32
C ASN A 35 -9.28 23.91 -14.89
N HIS A 36 -8.40 23.60 -15.85
CA HIS A 36 -6.99 23.27 -15.61
C HIS A 36 -6.23 24.33 -14.77
N ALA A 37 -6.62 25.61 -14.83
CA ALA A 37 -6.04 26.67 -14.02
C ALA A 37 -6.19 26.42 -12.51
N ALA A 38 -7.22 25.67 -12.09
CA ALA A 38 -7.45 25.31 -10.70
C ALA A 38 -6.34 24.41 -10.12
N ILE A 39 -5.63 23.64 -10.96
CA ILE A 39 -4.52 22.78 -10.52
C ILE A 39 -3.36 23.65 -10.02
N GLY A 40 -2.95 24.64 -10.81
CA GLY A 40 -1.90 25.59 -10.41
C GLY A 40 -2.27 26.35 -9.14
N TYR A 41 -3.53 26.75 -9.00
CA TYR A 41 -4.03 27.47 -7.83
C TYR A 41 -4.03 26.62 -6.54
N HIS A 42 -4.51 25.37 -6.60
CA HIS A 42 -4.69 24.54 -5.40
C HIS A 42 -3.48 23.68 -5.04
N PHE A 43 -2.66 23.29 -6.02
CA PHE A 43 -1.59 22.32 -5.84
C PHE A 43 -0.24 22.78 -6.42
N GLY A 44 -0.21 23.89 -7.16
CA GLY A 44 1.02 24.42 -7.78
C GLY A 44 1.46 23.67 -9.03
N SER A 45 1.41 22.34 -9.05
CA SER A 45 1.82 21.53 -10.21
C SER A 45 1.00 20.25 -10.38
N ARG A 46 1.14 19.62 -11.57
CA ARG A 46 0.58 18.29 -11.85
C ARG A 46 1.13 17.25 -10.90
N ASP A 47 2.44 17.22 -10.71
CA ASP A 47 3.12 16.20 -9.90
C ASP A 47 2.79 16.35 -8.41
N ALA A 48 2.63 17.57 -7.91
CA ALA A 48 2.18 17.82 -6.54
C ALA A 48 0.74 17.32 -6.32
N LEU A 49 -0.15 17.52 -7.30
CA LEU A 49 -1.51 16.97 -7.25
C LEU A 49 -1.51 15.44 -7.32
N LEU A 50 -0.73 14.84 -8.22
CA LEU A 50 -0.63 13.37 -8.31
C LEU A 50 -0.06 12.77 -7.02
N THR A 51 0.95 13.39 -6.43
CA THR A 51 1.50 13.01 -5.11
C THR A 51 0.43 13.04 -4.04
N ALA A 52 -0.32 14.14 -3.92
CA ALA A 52 -1.38 14.26 -2.92
C ALA A 52 -2.51 13.24 -3.13
N ALA A 53 -2.88 12.98 -4.38
CA ALA A 53 -3.90 11.98 -4.72
C ALA A 53 -3.43 10.55 -4.43
N PHE A 54 -2.17 10.24 -4.73
CA PHE A 54 -1.55 8.95 -4.42
C PHE A 54 -1.49 8.71 -2.92
N VAL A 55 -1.03 9.69 -2.13
CA VAL A 55 -0.97 9.58 -0.67
C VAL A 55 -2.35 9.30 -0.08
N ARG A 56 -3.39 10.01 -0.54
CA ARG A 56 -4.76 9.76 -0.06
C ARG A 56 -5.21 8.34 -0.41
N ALA A 57 -4.98 7.88 -1.64
CA ALA A 57 -5.35 6.54 -2.06
C ALA A 57 -4.59 5.45 -1.26
N MET A 58 -3.34 5.70 -0.88
CA MET A 58 -2.56 4.78 -0.07
C MET A 58 -2.99 4.77 1.40
N ASP A 59 -3.39 5.92 1.95
CA ASP A 59 -3.94 6.01 3.31
C ASP A 59 -5.28 5.26 3.41
N GLU A 60 -6.19 5.47 2.46
CA GLU A 60 -7.46 4.72 2.34
C GLU A 60 -7.18 3.21 2.26
N TRP A 61 -6.26 2.78 1.39
CA TRP A 61 -5.89 1.37 1.28
C TRP A 61 -5.24 0.81 2.56
N GLY A 62 -4.39 1.59 3.23
CA GLY A 62 -3.76 1.19 4.48
C GLY A 62 -4.77 1.00 5.62
N GLN A 63 -5.80 1.83 5.67
CA GLN A 63 -6.91 1.71 6.63
C GLN A 63 -7.74 0.45 6.36
N ASP A 64 -8.10 0.19 5.09
CA ASP A 64 -8.82 -1.03 4.69
C ASP A 64 -8.01 -2.28 5.04
N LEU A 65 -6.70 -2.24 4.78
CA LEU A 65 -5.78 -3.31 5.13
C LEU A 65 -5.71 -3.54 6.65
N GLY A 66 -5.56 -2.46 7.42
CA GLY A 66 -5.51 -2.52 8.88
C GLY A 66 -6.79 -3.12 9.47
N ALA A 67 -7.95 -2.72 8.95
CA ALA A 67 -9.25 -3.27 9.37
C ALA A 67 -9.37 -4.77 9.02
N ALA A 68 -8.97 -5.17 7.81
CA ALA A 68 -8.97 -6.58 7.41
C ALA A 68 -8.03 -7.42 8.27
N LEU A 69 -6.83 -6.91 8.57
CA LEU A 69 -5.85 -7.53 9.45
C LEU A 69 -6.38 -7.71 10.87
N ALA A 70 -7.00 -6.68 11.44
CA ALA A 70 -7.59 -6.74 12.78
C ALA A 70 -8.73 -7.78 12.85
N ALA A 71 -9.52 -7.91 11.78
CA ALA A 71 -10.57 -8.92 11.69
C ALA A 71 -10.02 -10.36 11.52
N ALA A 72 -8.94 -10.53 10.74
CA ALA A 72 -8.32 -11.83 10.50
C ALA A 72 -7.52 -12.34 11.72
N LEU A 73 -6.93 -11.42 12.49
CA LEU A 73 -6.06 -11.71 13.63
C LEU A 73 -6.79 -11.47 14.96
N ASP A 74 -7.95 -12.12 15.15
CA ASP A 74 -8.71 -12.03 16.40
C ASP A 74 -7.82 -12.39 17.60
N PRO A 75 -7.58 -11.45 18.54
CA PRO A 75 -6.78 -11.71 19.73
C PRO A 75 -7.34 -12.82 20.63
N ALA A 76 -8.65 -13.06 20.57
CA ALA A 76 -9.33 -14.07 21.37
C ALA A 76 -9.15 -15.50 20.81
N VAL A 77 -8.67 -15.62 19.57
CA VAL A 77 -8.47 -16.91 18.90
C VAL A 77 -6.98 -17.18 18.75
N ASP A 78 -6.50 -18.20 19.44
CA ASP A 78 -5.12 -18.70 19.34
C ASP A 78 -5.06 -19.86 18.33
N ASP A 79 -5.30 -19.54 17.07
CA ASP A 79 -5.25 -20.50 15.96
C ASP A 79 -4.14 -20.14 14.96
N SER A 80 -3.27 -21.11 14.69
CA SER A 80 -2.27 -21.07 13.62
C SER A 80 -2.85 -20.82 12.22
N GLY A 81 -4.15 -21.03 12.02
CA GLY A 81 -4.88 -20.75 10.78
C GLY A 81 -5.07 -19.27 10.47
N GLN A 82 -5.04 -18.37 11.46
CA GLN A 82 -5.30 -16.93 11.24
C GLN A 82 -4.30 -16.28 10.29
N TYR A 83 -3.02 -16.62 10.43
CA TYR A 83 -1.98 -16.06 9.57
C TYR A 83 -2.07 -16.60 8.13
N GLN A 84 -2.56 -17.82 7.93
CA GLN A 84 -2.86 -18.36 6.60
C GLN A 84 -4.04 -17.62 5.96
N GLU A 85 -5.09 -17.36 6.74
CA GLU A 85 -6.26 -16.59 6.29
C GLU A 85 -5.88 -15.15 5.92
N LEU A 86 -5.00 -14.52 6.70
CA LEU A 86 -4.40 -13.23 6.36
C LEU A 86 -3.76 -13.26 4.97
N TRP A 87 -2.88 -14.23 4.70
CA TRP A 87 -2.25 -14.35 3.38
C TRP A 87 -3.26 -14.62 2.27
N ARG A 88 -4.29 -15.42 2.53
CA ARG A 88 -5.37 -15.70 1.57
C ARG A 88 -6.11 -14.42 1.18
N GLN A 89 -6.56 -13.64 2.16
CA GLN A 89 -7.24 -12.36 1.93
C GLN A 89 -6.34 -11.37 1.18
N MET A 90 -5.06 -11.29 1.56
CA MET A 90 -4.08 -10.44 0.88
C MET A 90 -3.95 -10.79 -0.60
N LEU A 91 -3.73 -12.07 -0.92
CA LEU A 91 -3.57 -12.53 -2.30
C LEU A 91 -4.84 -12.31 -3.12
N THR A 92 -6.04 -12.52 -2.54
CA THR A 92 -7.31 -12.20 -3.21
C THR A 92 -7.42 -10.71 -3.51
N SER A 93 -7.03 -9.84 -2.57
CA SER A 93 -7.11 -8.39 -2.74
C SER A 93 -6.19 -7.83 -3.84
N PHE A 94 -5.14 -8.56 -4.24
CA PHE A 94 -4.18 -8.10 -5.25
C PHE A 94 -4.81 -7.92 -6.63
N ALA A 95 -5.79 -8.76 -6.98
CA ALA A 95 -6.53 -8.63 -8.23
C ALA A 95 -7.33 -7.30 -8.26
N ASP A 96 -8.04 -7.00 -7.17
CA ASP A 96 -8.89 -5.81 -7.07
C ASP A 96 -8.07 -4.52 -7.01
N THR A 97 -6.84 -4.60 -6.49
CA THR A 97 -5.98 -3.43 -6.25
C THR A 97 -4.81 -3.31 -7.22
N ARG A 98 -4.71 -4.17 -8.26
CA ARG A 98 -3.57 -4.22 -9.22
C ARG A 98 -3.14 -2.85 -9.73
N LYS A 99 -4.09 -1.99 -10.08
CA LYS A 99 -3.84 -0.64 -10.61
C LYS A 99 -3.21 0.30 -9.58
N LEU A 100 -3.68 0.26 -8.34
CA LEU A 100 -3.14 1.07 -7.25
C LEU A 100 -1.68 0.70 -7.00
N TRP A 101 -1.39 -0.59 -7.00
CA TRP A 101 -0.05 -1.06 -6.77
C TRP A 101 0.94 -0.75 -7.90
N LEU A 102 0.52 -0.84 -9.17
CA LEU A 102 1.34 -0.37 -10.28
C LEU A 102 1.68 1.10 -10.10
N ALA A 103 0.72 1.92 -9.65
CA ALA A 103 0.97 3.31 -9.29
C ALA A 103 1.98 3.45 -8.13
N SER A 104 1.99 2.55 -7.15
CA SER A 104 3.00 2.52 -6.08
C SER A 104 4.40 2.21 -6.60
N VAL A 105 4.54 1.28 -7.54
CA VAL A 105 5.83 1.01 -8.20
C VAL A 105 6.33 2.23 -8.96
N GLU A 106 5.45 2.89 -9.72
CA GLU A 106 5.78 4.15 -10.40
C GLU A 106 6.14 5.27 -9.41
N ALA A 107 5.45 5.35 -8.27
CA ALA A 107 5.74 6.31 -7.21
C ALA A 107 7.14 6.10 -6.60
N PHE A 108 7.59 4.85 -6.44
CA PHE A 108 8.97 4.57 -5.99
C PHE A 108 10.02 5.09 -6.96
N VAL A 109 9.79 4.91 -8.27
CA VAL A 109 10.67 5.47 -9.29
C VAL A 109 10.63 6.99 -9.26
N GLN A 110 9.44 7.58 -9.09
CA GLN A 110 9.28 9.03 -9.05
C GLN A 110 9.93 9.68 -7.83
N ALA A 111 9.91 9.00 -6.68
CA ALA A 111 10.53 9.47 -5.43
C ALA A 111 12.04 9.68 -5.56
N GLU A 112 12.68 9.06 -6.55
CA GLU A 112 14.09 9.32 -6.86
C GLU A 112 14.34 10.75 -7.34
N TYR A 113 13.33 11.38 -7.94
CA TYR A 113 13.39 12.72 -8.51
C TYR A 113 12.59 13.77 -7.72
N ASP A 114 11.73 13.33 -6.79
CA ASP A 114 10.88 14.19 -5.95
C ASP A 114 11.15 13.92 -4.45
N PRO A 115 11.95 14.77 -3.78
CA PRO A 115 12.24 14.62 -2.35
C PRO A 115 10.99 14.69 -1.46
N ALA A 116 9.96 15.46 -1.84
CA ALA A 116 8.76 15.57 -1.04
C ALA A 116 7.96 14.26 -1.10
N LEU A 117 7.84 13.66 -2.27
CA LEU A 117 7.24 12.32 -2.42
C LEU A 117 8.05 11.26 -1.65
N ARG A 118 9.38 11.32 -1.69
CA ARG A 118 10.24 10.40 -0.94
C ARG A 118 9.96 10.44 0.56
N GLU A 119 9.93 11.62 1.17
CA GLU A 119 9.64 11.75 2.61
C GLU A 119 8.25 11.20 2.96
N LEU A 120 7.24 11.49 2.13
CA LEU A 120 5.89 10.96 2.31
C LEU A 120 5.85 9.43 2.28
N LEU A 121 6.55 8.81 1.34
CA LEU A 121 6.65 7.34 1.25
C LEU A 121 7.41 6.73 2.43
N LEU A 122 8.46 7.40 2.92
CA LEU A 122 9.21 6.95 4.09
C LEU A 122 8.34 6.97 5.35
N ASP A 123 7.56 8.03 5.55
CA ASP A 123 6.66 8.13 6.69
C ASP A 123 5.52 7.12 6.61
N ALA A 124 4.91 6.93 5.43
CA ALA A 124 3.91 5.89 5.20
C ALA A 124 4.48 4.49 5.47
N GLN A 125 5.72 4.20 5.04
CA GLN A 125 6.38 2.93 5.31
C GLN A 125 6.64 2.71 6.81
N ARG A 126 7.05 3.75 7.54
CA ARG A 126 7.26 3.66 9.00
C ARG A 126 5.95 3.36 9.72
N GLN A 127 4.87 4.06 9.37
CA GLN A 127 3.54 3.84 9.93
C GLN A 127 3.04 2.43 9.60
N GLY A 128 3.10 2.03 8.33
CA GLY A 128 2.68 0.69 7.91
C GLY A 128 3.43 -0.44 8.63
N ARG A 129 4.75 -0.29 8.86
CA ARG A 129 5.52 -1.28 9.64
C ARG A 129 5.06 -1.36 11.10
N ARG A 130 4.72 -0.25 11.73
CA ARG A 130 4.18 -0.25 13.11
C ARG A 130 2.81 -0.92 13.16
N GLY A 131 1.89 -0.54 12.27
CA GLY A 131 0.58 -1.17 12.18
C GLY A 131 0.65 -2.69 11.92
N LEU A 132 1.52 -3.13 11.01
CA LEU A 132 1.74 -4.56 10.75
C LEU A 132 2.29 -5.31 11.98
N ALA A 133 3.26 -4.72 12.69
CA ALA A 133 3.80 -5.31 13.90
C ALA A 133 2.73 -5.38 15.00
N ALA A 134 1.94 -4.32 15.19
CA ALA A 134 0.85 -4.27 16.16
C ALA A 134 -0.16 -5.40 15.93
N ALA A 135 -0.62 -5.54 14.68
CA ALA A 135 -1.58 -6.54 14.28
C ALA A 135 -1.05 -7.97 14.51
N LEU A 136 0.18 -8.25 14.06
CA LEU A 136 0.78 -9.59 14.18
C LEU A 136 1.13 -9.97 15.61
N LEU A 137 1.54 -9.01 16.44
CA LEU A 137 1.85 -9.22 17.85
C LEU A 137 0.61 -9.15 18.74
N LYS A 138 -0.55 -8.80 18.18
CA LYS A 138 -1.83 -8.64 18.90
C LYS A 138 -1.72 -7.64 20.06
N VAL A 139 -1.04 -6.51 19.81
CA VAL A 139 -0.85 -5.42 20.77
C VAL A 139 -1.36 -4.09 20.22
N PRO A 140 -1.74 -3.11 21.07
CA PRO A 140 -2.06 -1.77 20.61
C PRO A 140 -0.87 -1.12 19.88
N GLU A 141 -1.12 -0.39 18.79
CA GLU A 141 -0.06 0.18 17.95
C GLU A 141 0.85 1.14 18.73
N GLU A 142 0.30 1.90 19.67
CA GLU A 142 1.03 2.81 20.54
C GLU A 142 2.04 2.12 21.47
N THR A 143 1.91 0.80 21.66
CA THR A 143 2.83 -0.02 22.47
C THR A 143 3.93 -0.67 21.65
N VAL A 144 3.88 -0.58 20.31
CA VAL A 144 4.90 -1.14 19.41
C VAL A 144 6.18 -0.33 19.51
N ASP A 145 7.23 -0.96 20.02
CA ASP A 145 8.55 -0.35 20.04
C ASP A 145 9.24 -0.36 18.65
N GLU A 146 10.32 0.41 18.53
CA GLU A 146 11.07 0.50 17.28
C GLU A 146 11.70 -0.85 16.86
N SER A 147 11.98 -1.74 17.82
CA SER A 147 12.56 -3.06 17.54
C SER A 147 11.54 -3.96 16.84
N ALA A 148 10.32 -4.05 17.37
CA ALA A 148 9.21 -4.80 16.77
C ALA A 148 8.86 -4.26 15.38
N ALA A 149 8.82 -2.93 15.23
CA ALA A 149 8.57 -2.30 13.94
C ALA A 149 9.67 -2.62 12.90
N ARG A 150 10.94 -2.65 13.30
CA ARG A 150 12.10 -2.95 12.43
C ARG A 150 12.34 -4.44 12.19
N THR A 151 11.71 -5.32 12.97
CA THR A 151 11.84 -6.77 12.83
C THR A 151 10.56 -7.35 12.24
N VAL A 152 9.54 -7.60 13.07
CA VAL A 152 8.25 -8.20 12.68
C VAL A 152 7.58 -7.36 11.58
N GLY A 153 7.41 -6.06 11.82
CA GLY A 153 6.75 -5.15 10.88
C GLY A 153 7.48 -5.03 9.55
N ALA A 154 8.80 -4.83 9.60
CA ALA A 154 9.64 -4.66 8.41
C ALA A 154 9.70 -5.95 7.57
N VAL A 155 9.87 -7.11 8.20
CA VAL A 155 9.92 -8.41 7.51
C VAL A 155 8.56 -8.73 6.90
N GLN A 156 7.45 -8.55 7.63
CA GLN A 156 6.11 -8.74 7.06
C GLN A 156 5.87 -7.81 5.87
N ASN A 157 6.23 -6.53 5.99
CA ASN A 157 6.09 -5.59 4.88
C ASN A 157 6.93 -6.02 3.66
N ALA A 158 8.16 -6.48 3.86
CA ALA A 158 9.01 -6.98 2.78
C ALA A 158 8.41 -8.21 2.09
N LEU A 159 7.84 -9.14 2.86
CA LEU A 159 7.14 -10.30 2.32
C LEU A 159 5.93 -9.89 1.48
N LEU A 160 5.10 -8.94 1.97
CA LEU A 160 3.94 -8.45 1.23
C LEU A 160 4.34 -7.78 -0.08
N VAL A 161 5.29 -6.84 -0.05
CA VAL A 161 5.78 -6.14 -1.25
C VAL A 161 6.42 -7.10 -2.24
N GLY A 162 7.22 -8.06 -1.75
CA GLY A 162 7.89 -9.06 -2.59
C GLY A 162 6.92 -10.05 -3.23
N MET A 163 5.92 -10.50 -2.47
CA MET A 163 4.86 -11.39 -2.97
C MET A 163 4.03 -10.69 -4.03
N PHE A 164 3.62 -9.45 -3.73
CA PHE A 164 2.88 -8.62 -4.66
C PHE A 164 3.65 -8.40 -5.99
N THR A 165 4.96 -8.10 -5.89
CA THR A 165 5.81 -7.90 -7.07
C THR A 165 5.88 -9.17 -7.94
N GLN A 166 6.00 -10.35 -7.32
CA GLN A 166 5.97 -11.62 -8.04
C GLN A 166 4.61 -11.84 -8.69
N TRP A 167 3.51 -11.60 -7.96
CA TRP A 167 2.15 -11.71 -8.48
C TRP A 167 1.89 -10.77 -9.67
N LEU A 168 2.45 -9.55 -9.68
CA LEU A 168 2.31 -8.65 -10.82
C LEU A 168 2.89 -9.22 -12.11
N MET A 169 4.04 -9.88 -11.98
CA MET A 169 4.82 -10.45 -13.09
C MET A 169 4.18 -11.75 -13.60
N ASP A 170 3.74 -12.61 -12.70
CA ASP A 170 3.12 -13.90 -13.01
C ASP A 170 1.95 -14.18 -12.03
N PRO A 171 0.73 -13.70 -12.33
CA PRO A 171 -0.43 -13.94 -11.47
C PRO A 171 -0.84 -15.41 -11.40
N GLU A 172 -0.64 -16.17 -12.47
CA GLU A 172 -1.06 -17.58 -12.57
C GLU A 172 -0.08 -18.50 -11.83
N GLY A 173 1.21 -18.15 -11.81
CA GLY A 173 2.26 -18.85 -11.05
C GLY A 173 2.49 -18.31 -9.63
N ALA A 174 1.69 -17.35 -9.17
CA ALA A 174 1.84 -16.78 -7.83
C ALA A 174 1.56 -17.83 -6.74
N PRO A 175 2.39 -17.93 -5.69
CA PRO A 175 2.17 -18.87 -4.59
C PRO A 175 0.82 -18.67 -3.90
N THR A 176 0.18 -19.78 -3.56
CA THR A 176 -1.00 -19.81 -2.68
C THR A 176 -0.64 -19.46 -1.24
N ALA A 177 -1.64 -19.09 -0.42
CA ALA A 177 -1.41 -18.80 1.01
C ALA A 177 -0.79 -19.99 1.76
N GLU A 178 -1.21 -21.20 1.43
CA GLU A 178 -0.67 -22.46 1.93
C GLU A 178 0.82 -22.61 1.60
N GLU A 179 1.21 -22.33 0.36
CA GLU A 179 2.60 -22.41 -0.10
C GLU A 179 3.47 -21.34 0.53
N VAL A 180 2.97 -20.11 0.65
CA VAL A 180 3.65 -19.02 1.38
C VAL A 180 3.95 -19.45 2.81
N LEU A 181 2.94 -19.98 3.51
CA LEU A 181 3.11 -20.41 4.89
C LEU A 181 4.05 -21.62 5.03
N ALA A 182 3.98 -22.58 4.12
CA ALA A 182 4.91 -23.70 4.07
C ALA A 182 6.37 -23.21 3.87
N GLY A 183 6.57 -22.25 2.97
CA GLY A 183 7.86 -21.60 2.72
C GLY A 183 8.39 -20.85 3.93
N LEU A 184 7.56 -20.03 4.59
CA LEU A 184 7.95 -19.30 5.80
C LEU A 184 8.35 -20.24 6.95
N ARG A 185 7.62 -21.34 7.15
CA ARG A 185 8.00 -22.37 8.13
C ARG A 185 9.33 -23.03 7.79
N ALA A 186 9.61 -23.28 6.51
CA ALA A 186 10.88 -23.83 6.07
C ALA A 186 12.04 -22.86 6.31
N LEU A 187 11.85 -21.58 6.00
CA LEU A 187 12.83 -20.53 6.29
C LEU A 187 13.08 -20.37 7.80
N GLY A 188 12.04 -20.45 8.63
CA GLY A 188 12.16 -20.43 10.09
C GLY A 188 13.08 -21.54 10.62
N ARG A 189 12.94 -22.77 10.10
CA ARG A 189 13.82 -23.90 10.45
C ARG A 189 15.27 -23.66 10.03
N LEU A 190 15.50 -23.06 8.86
CA LEU A 190 16.84 -22.70 8.39
C LEU A 190 17.47 -21.59 9.24
N ALA A 191 16.66 -20.68 9.78
CA ALA A 191 17.10 -19.63 10.68
C ALA A 191 17.41 -20.11 12.11
N GLY A 192 17.18 -21.39 12.41
CA GLY A 192 17.52 -22.02 13.70
C GLY A 192 16.39 -22.10 14.72
N ASN A 193 15.12 -22.02 14.28
CA ASN A 193 13.94 -22.30 15.12
C ASN A 193 13.39 -23.71 14.91
#